data_AF-A0A2T5JBP7-F1
#
_entry.id   AF-A0A2T5JBP7-F1
#
_cell.length_a   1.000
_cell.length_b   1.000
_cell.length_c   1.000
_cell.angle_alpha   90.00
_cell.angle_beta   90.00
_cell.angle_gamma   90.00
#
_symmetry.space_group_name_H-M   'P 1'
#
loop_
_entity.id
_entity.type
_entity.pdbx_description
1 polymer ?
#
loop_
_entity_poly.entity_id
_entity_poly.type
_entity_poly.pdbx_seq_one_letter_code
_entity_poly.pdbx_strand_id
1 'polypeptide(L)'
;MRMATTNVLGKVYETLLCSPGMNEAVKIDVKVSRKAILLLSSVLDRNMNADNPNIKELLELVPAEDITELETFAQDCLKKAGLTELNEKVKSLQAK
;
A
#
# COMPACT_ATOMS: atom_id res chain seq x y z
N MET A 1 21.42 17.36 1.78
CA MET A 1 21.17 16.64 0.50
C MET A 1 19.87 15.82 0.47
N ARG A 2 19.33 15.33 1.61
CA ARG A 2 18.06 14.55 1.68
C ARG A 2 16.80 15.24 1.11
N MET A 3 16.72 16.57 1.10
CA MET A 3 15.52 17.31 0.69
C MET A 3 15.32 17.34 -0.85
N ALA A 4 16.39 17.20 -1.63
CA ALA A 4 16.32 17.19 -3.09
C ALA A 4 15.80 15.86 -3.64
N THR A 5 16.19 14.73 -3.04
CA THR A 5 15.75 13.40 -3.47
C THR A 5 14.29 13.12 -3.13
N THR A 6 13.79 13.57 -1.97
CA THR A 6 12.36 13.47 -1.63
C THR A 6 11.47 14.28 -2.58
N ASN A 7 11.93 15.47 -3.00
CA ASN A 7 11.20 16.31 -3.95
C ASN A 7 11.16 15.69 -5.36
N VAL A 8 12.28 15.12 -5.82
CA VAL A 8 12.33 14.42 -7.11
C VAL A 8 11.45 13.16 -7.08
N LEU A 9 11.53 12.34 -6.03
CA LEU A 9 10.70 11.15 -5.89
C LEU A 9 9.20 11.50 -5.81
N GLY A 10 8.85 12.57 -5.09
CA GLY A 10 7.48 13.09 -5.02
C GLY A 10 6.95 13.49 -6.40
N LYS A 11 7.75 14.21 -7.19
CA LYS A 11 7.38 14.58 -8.58
C LYS A 11 7.25 13.39 -9.52
N VAL A 12 8.09 12.37 -9.36
CA VAL A 12 7.97 11.13 -10.14
C VAL A 12 6.66 10.42 -9.78
N TYR A 13 6.33 10.32 -8.49
CA TYR A 13 5.06 9.77 -8.03
C TYR A 13 3.86 10.54 -8.59
N GLU A 14 3.87 11.87 -8.46
CA GLU A 14 2.80 12.74 -8.99
C GLU A 14 2.61 12.54 -10.50
N THR A 15 3.71 12.46 -11.25
CA THR A 15 3.67 12.20 -12.70
C THR A 15 3.08 10.82 -13.01
N LEU A 16 3.47 9.77 -12.28
CA LEU A 16 2.93 8.42 -12.45
C LEU A 16 1.43 8.38 -12.16
N LEU A 17 0.98 9.05 -11.10
CA LEU A 17 -0.44 9.13 -10.71
C LEU A 17 -1.30 9.95 -11.69
N CYS A 18 -0.67 10.85 -12.47
CA CYS A 18 -1.34 11.60 -13.55
C CYS A 18 -1.44 10.83 -14.88
N SER A 19 -0.98 9.59 -14.94
CA SER A 19 -1.06 8.79 -16.17
C SER A 19 -2.51 8.51 -16.57
N PRO A 20 -2.84 8.45 -17.88
CA PRO A 20 -4.15 7.99 -18.35
C PRO A 20 -4.51 6.64 -17.74
N GLY A 21 -5.77 6.45 -17.34
CA GLY A 21 -6.25 5.24 -16.69
C GLY A 21 -6.22 5.24 -15.16
N MET A 22 -5.45 6.12 -14.51
CA MET A 22 -5.31 6.12 -13.04
C MET A 22 -6.58 6.54 -12.27
N ASN A 23 -7.52 7.22 -12.93
CA ASN A 23 -8.82 7.60 -12.38
C ASN A 23 -9.97 6.69 -12.87
N GLU A 24 -9.67 5.66 -13.64
CA GLU A 24 -10.69 4.73 -14.14
C GLU A 24 -11.14 3.78 -13.02
N ALA A 25 -12.44 3.45 -13.00
CA ALA A 25 -12.98 2.54 -12.00
C ALA A 25 -12.54 1.09 -12.30
N VAL A 26 -11.90 0.45 -11.32
CA VAL A 26 -11.56 -0.97 -11.37
C VAL A 26 -12.54 -1.75 -10.51
N LYS A 27 -13.16 -2.80 -11.08
CA LYS A 27 -13.95 -3.75 -10.30
C LYS A 27 -13.04 -4.73 -9.57
N ILE A 28 -12.98 -4.63 -8.25
CA ILE A 28 -12.23 -5.55 -7.39
C ILE A 28 -13.22 -6.45 -6.66
N ASP A 29 -13.31 -7.72 -7.07
CA ASP A 29 -14.10 -8.75 -6.39
C ASP A 29 -13.16 -9.69 -5.63
N VAL A 30 -13.17 -9.61 -4.31
CA VAL A 30 -12.23 -10.29 -3.40
C VAL A 30 -12.98 -10.90 -2.23
N LYS A 31 -12.55 -12.07 -1.78
CA LYS A 31 -13.04 -12.73 -0.57
C LYS A 31 -11.96 -12.63 0.50
N VAL A 32 -12.25 -11.90 1.56
CA VAL A 32 -11.34 -11.71 2.70
C VAL A 32 -12.09 -11.87 4.01
N SER A 33 -11.38 -12.30 5.05
CA SER A 33 -11.96 -12.45 6.38
C SER A 33 -12.35 -11.09 6.98
N ARG A 34 -13.34 -11.08 7.89
CA ARG A 34 -13.68 -9.88 8.67
C ARG A 34 -12.48 -9.37 9.49
N LYS A 35 -11.59 -10.29 9.89
CA LYS A 35 -10.39 -9.99 10.65
C LYS A 35 -9.38 -9.23 9.79
N ALA A 36 -9.14 -9.66 8.55
CA ALA A 36 -8.27 -8.96 7.62
C ALA A 36 -8.76 -7.53 7.33
N ILE A 37 -10.08 -7.33 7.19
CA ILE A 37 -10.68 -6.00 7.03
C ILE A 37 -10.45 -5.12 8.27
N LEU A 38 -10.66 -5.65 9.48
CA LEU A 38 -10.44 -4.91 10.72
C LEU A 38 -8.97 -4.52 10.89
N LEU A 39 -8.06 -5.44 10.58
CA LEU A 39 -6.62 -5.20 10.63
C LEU A 39 -6.21 -4.13 9.62
N LEU A 40 -6.68 -4.22 8.37
CA LEU A 40 -6.43 -3.22 7.34
C LEU A 40 -6.84 -1.82 7.80
N SER A 41 -8.07 -1.67 8.30
CA SER A 41 -8.55 -0.39 8.84
C SER A 41 -7.64 0.13 9.95
N SER A 42 -7.26 -0.74 10.89
CA SER A 42 -6.41 -0.38 12.02
C SER A 42 -5.01 0.07 11.58
N VAL A 43 -4.45 -0.55 10.54
CA VAL A 43 -3.14 -0.18 9.98
C VAL A 43 -3.21 1.17 9.25
N LEU A 44 -4.27 1.41 8.46
CA LEU A 44 -4.48 2.69 7.77
C LEU A 44 -4.66 3.84 8.76
N ASP A 45 -5.53 3.67 9.75
CA ASP A 45 -5.80 4.71 10.76
C ASP A 45 -4.53 5.10 11.53
N ARG A 46 -3.69 4.12 11.90
CA ARG A 46 -2.42 4.38 12.60
C ARG A 46 -1.35 5.00 11.72
N ASN A 47 -1.36 4.72 10.41
CA ASN A 47 -0.40 5.30 9.49
C ASN A 47 -0.74 6.75 9.11
N MET A 48 -2.04 7.07 9.05
CA MET A 48 -2.51 8.41 8.71
C MET A 48 -2.50 9.38 9.91
N ASN A 49 -2.65 8.87 11.13
CA ASN A 49 -2.60 9.67 12.35
C ASN A 49 -1.18 9.74 12.92
N ALA A 50 -0.52 10.89 12.78
CA ALA A 50 0.86 11.12 13.22
C ALA A 50 1.08 10.94 14.74
N ASP A 51 0.01 10.93 15.53
CA ASP A 51 0.04 10.89 17.00
C ASP A 51 0.25 9.48 17.58
N ASN A 52 0.18 8.42 16.75
CA ASN A 52 0.39 7.05 17.23
C ASN A 52 1.24 6.21 16.25
N PRO A 53 2.56 6.46 16.20
CA PRO A 53 3.42 6.03 15.10
C PRO A 53 3.76 4.54 15.09
N ASN A 54 3.47 3.78 16.15
CA ASN A 54 4.04 2.44 16.29
C ASN A 54 3.13 1.33 15.74
N ILE A 55 2.99 1.33 14.40
CA ILE A 55 2.36 0.22 13.65
C ILE A 55 3.09 -1.11 13.90
N LYS A 56 4.40 -1.07 14.18
CA LYS A 56 5.20 -2.27 14.46
C LYS A 56 4.67 -3.07 15.65
N GLU A 57 4.32 -2.38 16.74
CA GLU A 57 3.76 -3.03 17.94
C GLU A 57 2.41 -3.70 17.65
N LEU A 58 1.58 -3.12 16.77
CA LEU A 58 0.34 -3.78 16.34
C LEU A 58 0.63 -5.06 15.58
N LEU A 59 1.55 -4.99 14.60
CA LEU A 59 1.87 -6.11 13.73
C LEU A 59 2.53 -7.26 14.51
N GLU A 60 3.29 -6.97 15.57
CA GLU A 60 3.87 -7.97 16.47
C GLU A 60 2.83 -8.76 17.26
N LEU A 61 1.63 -8.20 17.49
CA LEU A 61 0.53 -8.85 18.19
C LEU A 61 -0.39 -9.64 17.25
N VAL A 62 -0.21 -9.51 15.94
CA VAL A 62 -1.08 -10.14 14.93
C VAL A 62 -0.47 -11.48 14.50
N PRO A 63 -1.28 -12.56 14.45
CA PRO A 63 -0.84 -13.84 13.92
C PRO A 63 -0.26 -13.73 12.50
N ALA A 64 0.81 -14.48 12.23
CA ALA A 64 1.49 -14.45 10.93
C ALA A 64 0.57 -14.86 9.76
N GLU A 65 -0.39 -15.75 10.00
CA GLU A 65 -1.39 -16.12 8.98
C GLU A 65 -2.27 -14.93 8.56
N ASP A 66 -2.61 -14.04 9.49
CA ASP A 66 -3.50 -12.90 9.24
C ASP A 66 -2.75 -11.80 8.49
N ILE A 67 -1.45 -11.64 8.77
CA ILE A 67 -0.56 -10.77 7.99
C ILE A 67 -0.44 -11.31 6.55
N THR A 68 -0.25 -12.62 6.40
CA THR A 68 -0.15 -13.27 5.09
C THR A 68 -1.45 -13.14 4.28
N GLU A 69 -2.61 -13.27 4.92
CA GLU A 69 -3.91 -13.02 4.28
C GLU A 69 -4.00 -11.58 3.76
N LEU A 70 -3.56 -10.60 4.57
CA LEU A 70 -3.57 -9.18 4.19
C LEU A 70 -2.60 -8.86 3.05
N GLU A 71 -1.41 -9.46 3.04
CA GLU A 71 -0.45 -9.34 1.94
C GLU A 71 -1.01 -9.93 0.64
N THR A 72 -1.64 -11.11 0.73
CA THR A 72 -2.30 -11.76 -0.41
C THR A 72 -3.42 -10.88 -0.97
N PHE A 73 -4.23 -10.31 -0.09
CA PHE A 73 -5.28 -9.36 -0.48
C PHE A 73 -4.71 -8.14 -1.23
N ALA A 74 -3.63 -7.54 -0.73
CA ALA A 74 -2.99 -6.40 -1.39
C ALA A 74 -2.45 -6.77 -2.78
N GLN A 75 -1.84 -7.95 -2.91
CA GLN A 75 -1.35 -8.47 -4.19
C GLN A 75 -2.50 -8.73 -5.19
N ASP A 76 -3.60 -9.30 -4.72
CA ASP A 76 -4.78 -9.57 -5.54
C ASP A 76 -5.43 -8.27 -6.04
N CYS A 77 -5.47 -7.22 -5.21
CA CYS A 77 -5.94 -5.90 -5.61
C CYS A 77 -5.09 -5.33 -6.75
N LEU A 78 -3.75 -5.36 -6.60
CA LEU A 78 -2.83 -4.90 -7.63
C LEU A 78 -2.98 -5.69 -8.93
N LYS A 79 -3.10 -7.01 -8.83
CA LYS A 79 -3.28 -7.89 -9.99
C LYS A 79 -4.59 -7.60 -10.72
N LYS A 80 -5.70 -7.46 -9.99
CA LYS A 80 -7.02 -7.14 -10.56
C LYS A 80 -7.07 -5.74 -11.18
N ALA A 81 -6.29 -4.81 -10.63
CA ALA A 81 -6.14 -3.46 -11.18
C ALA A 81 -5.12 -3.37 -12.33
N GLY A 82 -4.39 -4.45 -12.66
CA GLY A 82 -3.32 -4.41 -13.66
C GLY A 82 -2.10 -3.58 -13.24
N LEU A 83 -1.93 -3.32 -11.94
CA LEU A 83 -0.92 -2.42 -11.38
C LEU A 83 0.31 -3.12 -10.81
N THR A 84 0.42 -4.45 -10.93
CA THR A 84 1.53 -5.23 -10.37
C THR A 84 2.90 -4.73 -10.83
N GLU A 85 3.10 -4.59 -12.14
CA GLU A 85 4.39 -4.16 -12.71
C GLU A 85 4.72 -2.71 -12.33
N LEU A 86 3.72 -1.81 -12.34
CA LEU A 86 3.90 -0.42 -11.93
C LEU A 86 4.33 -0.35 -10.46
N ASN A 87 3.68 -1.11 -9.59
CA ASN A 87 4.00 -1.18 -8.17
C ASN A 87 5.43 -1.71 -7.93
N GLU A 88 5.89 -2.70 -8.70
CA GLU A 88 7.29 -3.18 -8.63
C GLU A 88 8.29 -2.11 -9.05
N LYS A 89 8.03 -1.40 -10.17
CA LYS A 89 8.86 -0.27 -10.61
C LYS A 89 8.93 0.81 -9.53
N VAL A 90 7.79 1.15 -8.94
CA VAL A 90 7.69 2.14 -7.87
C VAL A 90 8.50 1.72 -6.63
N LYS A 91 8.41 0.45 -6.19
CA LYS A 91 9.22 -0.08 -5.09
C LYS A 91 10.72 0.01 -5.38
N SER A 92 11.13 -0.27 -6.62
CA SER A 92 12.54 -0.18 -7.02
C SER A 92 13.12 1.24 -6.92
N LEU A 93 12.27 2.27 -7.01
CA LEU A 93 12.65 3.68 -6.84
C LEU A 93 12.80 4.07 -5.36
N GLN A 94 12.15 3.35 -4.44
CA GLN A 94 12.24 3.58 -2.99
C GLN A 94 13.42 2.85 -2.35
N ALA A 95 13.88 1.75 -2.96
CA ALA A 95 15.01 0.94 -2.49
C ALA A 95 16.39 1.50 -2.88
N LYS A 96 16.44 2.63 -3.60
CA LYS A 96 17.65 3.36 -4.01
C LYS A 96 17.74 4.71 -3.29
#